data_AF-A0A4Q8K5W8-F1
#
_entry.id   AF-A0A4Q8K5W8-F1
#
_cell.length_a   1.000
_cell.length_b   1.000
_cell.length_c   1.000
_cell.angle_alpha   90.00
_cell.angle_beta   90.00
_cell.angle_gamma   90.00
#
_symmetry.space_group_name_H-M   'P 1'
#
loop_
_entity.id
_entity.type
_entity.pdbx_description
1 polymer ?
#
loop_
_entity_poly.entity_id
_entity_poly.type
_entity_poly.pdbx_seq_one_letter_code
_entity_poly.pdbx_strand_id
1 'polypeptide(L)'
;MWKTVGFILLFCAVVYADDEKSDCEQDRERRLNATDVGPLHLVPECEENGDYAALQCYAHGWCVCYRRNGDPINSASSKTKACKCIREKDDANVKGLIGNYIPQCETDGTYSSTQCHGSTGYCWCVDEEGIQTKEPVGPGKHLEC
;
A
#
# COMPACT_ATOMS: atom_id res chain seq x y z
N MET A 1 -62.04 31.99 -1.06
CA MET A 1 -61.08 32.66 -1.95
C MET A 1 -59.68 32.16 -1.58
N TRP A 2 -59.10 31.37 -2.47
CA TRP A 2 -57.73 30.83 -2.54
C TRP A 2 -56.67 31.83 -1.99
N LYS A 3 -55.54 31.45 -1.38
CA LYS A 3 -54.55 30.46 -1.84
C LYS A 3 -53.77 29.81 -0.69
N THR A 4 -53.71 28.48 -0.73
CA THR A 4 -52.58 27.70 -0.21
C THR A 4 -51.29 28.18 -0.87
N VAL A 5 -50.33 28.68 -0.09
CA VAL A 5 -48.92 28.72 -0.49
C VAL A 5 -48.20 27.76 0.44
N GLY A 6 -47.99 26.54 -0.05
CA GLY A 6 -47.23 25.52 0.64
C GLY A 6 -45.77 25.97 0.75
N PHE A 7 -45.33 26.21 1.98
CA PHE A 7 -43.92 26.07 2.30
C PHE A 7 -43.68 24.60 2.58
N ILE A 8 -43.36 23.86 1.51
CA ILE A 8 -42.60 22.63 1.66
C ILE A 8 -41.32 23.05 2.37
N LEU A 9 -41.21 22.74 3.66
CA LEU A 9 -39.94 22.72 4.36
C LEU A 9 -39.08 21.69 3.63
N LEU A 10 -38.37 22.15 2.60
CA LEU A 10 -37.25 21.44 2.05
C LEU A 10 -36.28 21.35 3.23
N PHE A 11 -36.32 20.21 3.91
CA PHE A 11 -35.14 19.67 4.56
C PHE A 11 -34.10 19.54 3.45
N CYS A 12 -33.39 20.64 3.16
CA CYS A 12 -32.00 20.52 2.78
C CYS A 12 -31.34 19.93 4.01
N ALA A 13 -31.41 18.60 4.13
CA ALA A 13 -30.38 17.86 4.81
C ALA A 13 -29.11 18.29 4.09
N VAL A 14 -28.45 19.30 4.63
CA VAL A 14 -27.02 19.47 4.43
C VAL A 14 -26.50 18.15 5.00
N VAL A 15 -26.31 17.18 4.11
CA VAL A 15 -25.49 16.02 4.41
C VAL A 15 -24.12 16.61 4.65
N TYR A 16 -23.87 17.02 5.89
CA TYR A 16 -22.52 17.17 6.39
C TYR A 16 -21.96 15.76 6.25
N ALA A 17 -21.21 15.53 5.18
CA ALA A 17 -20.26 14.44 5.18
C ALA A 17 -19.28 14.82 6.28
N ASP A 18 -19.44 14.23 7.47
CA ASP A 18 -18.39 14.27 8.46
C ASP A 18 -17.17 13.64 7.78
N ASP A 19 -16.10 14.41 7.69
CA ASP A 19 -14.79 13.96 7.21
C ASP A 19 -14.25 12.97 8.24
N GLU A 20 -14.73 11.72 8.17
CA GLU A 20 -14.29 10.65 9.05
C GLU A 20 -12.86 10.29 8.66
N LYS A 21 -11.90 10.83 9.42
CA LYS A 21 -10.47 10.54 9.24
C LYS A 21 -10.25 9.04 9.28
N SER A 22 -9.48 8.54 8.33
CA SER A 22 -9.04 7.15 8.29
C SER A 22 -8.22 6.78 9.54
N ASP A 23 -8.11 5.48 9.81
CA ASP A 23 -7.27 4.96 10.89
C ASP A 23 -5.82 5.47 10.78
N CYS A 24 -5.28 5.54 9.55
CA CYS A 24 -3.94 6.07 9.31
C CYS A 24 -3.84 7.56 9.67
N GLU A 25 -4.79 8.38 9.23
CA GLU A 25 -4.78 9.82 9.49
C GLU A 25 -4.94 10.11 10.99
N GLN A 26 -5.81 9.38 11.68
CA GLN A 26 -5.95 9.49 13.13
C GLN A 26 -4.67 9.08 13.86
N ASP A 27 -4.03 7.98 13.46
CA ASP A 27 -2.75 7.55 14.03
C ASP A 27 -1.65 8.59 13.78
N ARG A 28 -1.58 9.13 12.56
CA ARG A 28 -0.65 10.18 12.17
C ARG A 28 -0.79 11.42 13.07
N GLU A 29 -2.00 11.92 13.24
CA GLU A 29 -2.26 13.09 14.09
C GLU A 29 -1.92 12.84 15.56
N ARG A 30 -2.29 11.66 16.08
CA ARG A 30 -1.96 11.26 17.45
C ARG A 30 -0.45 11.26 17.69
N ARG A 31 0.34 10.79 16.72
CA ARG A 31 1.81 10.75 16.83
C ARG A 31 2.45 12.12 16.64
N LEU A 32 1.94 12.94 15.73
CA LEU A 32 2.40 14.33 15.56
C LEU A 32 2.18 15.18 16.82
N ASN A 33 1.09 14.94 17.54
CA ASN A 33 0.74 15.67 18.76
C ASN A 33 1.32 15.03 20.04
N ALA A 34 2.13 13.98 19.92
CA ALA A 34 2.77 13.36 21.07
C ALA A 34 3.91 14.25 21.59
N THR A 35 3.91 14.53 22.90
CA THR A 35 4.91 15.39 23.56
C THR A 35 6.18 14.64 23.96
N ASP A 36 6.10 13.33 24.12
CA ASP A 36 7.24 12.46 24.44
C ASP A 36 7.55 11.55 23.23
N VAL A 37 8.54 11.95 22.45
CA VAL A 37 8.97 11.26 21.23
C VAL A 37 10.29 10.54 21.47
N GLY A 38 10.21 9.23 21.68
CA GLY A 38 11.39 8.37 21.78
C GLY A 38 12.17 8.28 20.46
N PRO A 39 13.39 7.71 20.46
CA PRO A 39 14.23 7.60 19.26
C PRO A 39 13.65 6.69 18.16
N LEU A 40 12.68 5.82 18.51
CA LEU A 40 11.93 4.97 17.58
C LEU A 40 10.56 5.59 17.22
N HIS A 41 10.39 6.90 17.37
CA HIS A 41 9.16 7.56 16.99
C HIS A 41 9.01 7.59 15.46
N LEU A 42 7.96 6.94 14.96
CA LEU A 42 7.57 6.91 13.55
C LEU A 42 6.18 7.53 13.43
N VAL A 43 6.08 8.60 12.65
CA VAL A 43 4.80 9.19 12.23
C VAL A 43 4.44 8.54 10.88
N PRO A 44 3.30 7.85 10.77
CA PRO A 44 2.96 7.17 9.53
C PRO A 44 2.63 8.15 8.40
N GLU A 45 3.01 7.77 7.19
CA GLU A 45 2.50 8.34 5.94
C GLU A 45 1.24 7.60 5.51
N CYS A 46 0.26 8.33 4.96
CA CYS A 46 -1.01 7.79 4.51
C CYS A 46 -1.15 7.98 3.00
N GLU A 47 -1.74 7.00 2.33
CA GLU A 47 -2.15 7.11 0.93
C GLU A 47 -3.45 7.93 0.82
N GLU A 48 -3.77 8.42 -0.39
CA GLU A 48 -4.97 9.26 -0.61
C GLU A 48 -6.29 8.56 -0.27
N ASN A 49 -6.30 7.24 -0.27
CA ASN A 49 -7.46 6.43 0.10
C ASN A 49 -7.57 6.18 1.62
N GLY A 50 -6.68 6.75 2.42
CA GLY A 50 -6.63 6.58 3.88
C GLY A 50 -5.88 5.33 4.37
N ASP A 51 -5.35 4.49 3.47
CA ASP A 51 -4.51 3.37 3.86
C ASP A 51 -3.14 3.86 4.38
N TYR A 52 -2.50 3.03 5.21
CA TYR A 52 -1.09 3.24 5.50
C TYR A 52 -0.24 3.05 4.24
N ALA A 53 0.63 4.03 3.97
CA ALA A 53 1.59 3.92 2.87
C ALA A 53 2.47 2.69 3.05
N ALA A 54 2.78 2.01 1.94
CA ALA A 54 3.53 0.75 1.96
C ALA A 54 4.89 0.89 2.64
N LEU A 55 5.58 2.01 2.41
CA LEU A 55 6.90 2.31 2.93
C LEU A 55 6.75 3.34 4.05
N GLN A 56 7.21 2.98 5.25
CA GLN A 56 7.21 3.87 6.41
C GLN A 56 8.64 4.06 6.89
N CYS A 57 9.08 5.29 7.07
CA CYS A 57 10.47 5.60 7.40
C CYS A 57 10.61 6.37 8.71
N TYR A 58 11.56 5.96 9.53
CA TYR A 58 12.03 6.73 10.69
C TYR A 58 12.86 7.91 10.21
N ALA A 59 12.93 8.97 11.03
CA ALA A 59 13.72 10.17 10.72
C ALA A 59 15.21 9.89 10.45
N HIS A 60 15.76 8.80 11.02
CA HIS A 60 17.15 8.37 10.81
C HIS A 60 17.34 7.44 9.59
N GLY A 61 16.36 7.36 8.68
CA GLY A 61 16.49 6.70 7.38
C GLY A 61 16.40 5.17 7.41
N TRP A 62 15.90 4.57 8.49
CA TRP A 62 15.49 3.17 8.45
C TRP A 62 14.04 3.13 8.01
N CYS A 63 13.69 2.16 7.15
CA CYS A 63 12.32 2.02 6.66
C CYS A 63 11.81 0.61 6.90
N VAL A 64 10.50 0.49 7.00
CA VAL A 64 9.74 -0.73 7.28
C VAL A 64 8.53 -0.78 6.37
N CYS A 65 8.20 -1.98 5.88
CA CYS A 65 7.05 -2.18 5.02
C CYS A 65 5.79 -2.44 5.83
N TYR A 66 4.71 -1.72 5.52
CA TYR A 66 3.42 -1.80 6.22
C TYR A 66 2.36 -2.43 5.31
N ARG A 67 1.42 -3.13 5.93
CA ARG A 67 0.13 -3.48 5.33
C ARG A 67 -0.78 -2.26 5.29
N ARG A 68 -1.86 -2.33 4.51
CA ARG A 68 -2.87 -1.25 4.41
C ARG A 68 -3.49 -0.88 5.77
N ASN A 69 -3.60 -1.85 6.67
CA ASN A 69 -4.16 -1.69 8.02
C ASN A 69 -3.14 -1.18 9.07
N GLY A 70 -1.90 -0.92 8.68
CA GLY A 70 -0.85 -0.43 9.59
C GLY A 70 0.02 -1.51 10.24
N ASP A 71 -0.22 -2.80 9.99
CA ASP A 71 0.63 -3.86 10.52
C ASP A 71 2.00 -3.90 9.81
N PRO A 72 3.12 -4.01 10.54
CA PRO A 72 4.43 -4.18 9.92
C PRO A 72 4.57 -5.58 9.31
N ILE A 73 5.10 -5.63 8.08
CA ILE A 73 5.38 -6.86 7.33
C ILE A 73 6.78 -7.39 7.66
N ASN A 74 7.76 -6.50 7.78
CA ASN A 74 9.16 -6.83 8.03
C ASN A 74 9.75 -5.97 9.16
N SER A 75 11.02 -6.22 9.47
CA SER A 75 11.78 -5.38 10.40
C SER A 75 12.33 -4.15 9.68
N ALA A 76 12.47 -3.05 10.42
CA ALA A 76 13.06 -1.83 9.92
C ALA A 76 14.52 -2.05 9.46
N SER A 77 14.87 -1.49 8.31
CA SER A 77 16.19 -1.63 7.70
C SER A 77 16.58 -0.34 6.97
N SER A 78 17.85 0.04 7.05
CA SER A 78 18.40 1.13 6.24
C SER A 78 18.55 0.77 4.75
N LYS A 79 18.33 -0.49 4.38
CA LYS A 79 18.39 -0.95 2.99
C LYS A 79 17.03 -0.92 2.30
N THR A 80 15.93 -0.82 3.04
CA THR A 80 14.59 -0.81 2.46
C THR A 80 14.33 0.53 1.78
N LYS A 81 14.12 0.47 0.45
CA LYS A 81 13.86 1.65 -0.39
C LYS A 81 12.45 1.66 -0.97
N ALA A 82 11.86 0.49 -1.16
CA ALA A 82 10.52 0.32 -1.68
C ALA A 82 9.79 -0.79 -0.92
N CYS A 83 8.46 -0.75 -0.94
CA CYS A 83 7.63 -1.75 -0.27
C CYS A 83 6.45 -2.23 -1.10
N LYS A 84 6.27 -1.74 -2.34
CA LYS A 84 5.17 -2.14 -3.20
C LYS A 84 5.19 -3.64 -3.50
N CYS A 85 6.34 -4.15 -3.97
CA CYS A 85 6.51 -5.59 -4.23
C CYS A 85 6.30 -6.43 -2.95
N ILE A 86 6.90 -6.00 -1.83
CA ILE A 86 6.80 -6.71 -0.55
C ILE A 86 5.34 -6.79 -0.07
N ARG A 87 4.57 -5.70 -0.19
CA ARG A 87 3.15 -5.64 0.18
C ARG A 87 2.30 -6.52 -0.73
N GLU A 88 2.53 -6.51 -2.04
CA GLU A 88 1.83 -7.40 -2.97
C GLU A 88 2.16 -8.88 -2.74
N LYS A 89 3.41 -9.19 -2.40
CA LYS A 89 3.85 -10.53 -2.02
C LYS A 89 3.14 -11.00 -0.74
N ASP A 90 3.07 -10.15 0.28
CA ASP A 90 2.36 -10.45 1.53
C ASP A 90 0.86 -10.69 1.27
N ASP A 91 0.20 -9.78 0.54
CA ASP A 91 -1.21 -9.92 0.14
C ASP A 91 -1.49 -11.23 -0.62
N ALA A 92 -0.60 -11.60 -1.56
CA ALA A 92 -0.73 -12.83 -2.33
C ALA A 92 -0.59 -14.09 -1.46
N ASN A 93 0.32 -14.06 -0.49
CA ASN A 93 0.51 -15.16 0.46
C ASN A 93 -0.67 -15.28 1.43
N VAL A 94 -1.18 -14.16 1.96
CA VAL A 94 -2.34 -14.13 2.88
C VAL A 94 -3.59 -14.66 2.19
N LYS A 95 -3.82 -14.30 0.91
CA LYS A 95 -4.93 -14.85 0.12
C LYS A 95 -4.85 -16.37 -0.04
N GLY A 96 -3.64 -16.95 -0.07
CA GLY A 96 -3.42 -18.39 -0.07
C GLY A 96 -4.05 -19.15 -1.23
N LEU A 97 -4.35 -18.48 -2.35
CA LEU A 97 -5.03 -19.09 -3.49
C LEU A 97 -4.05 -19.99 -4.25
N ILE A 98 -4.36 -21.28 -4.37
CA ILE A 98 -3.50 -22.21 -5.10
C ILE A 98 -3.31 -21.73 -6.54
N GLY A 99 -2.05 -21.59 -6.93
CA GLY A 99 -1.67 -21.22 -8.29
C GLY A 99 -1.83 -19.75 -8.61
N ASN A 100 -2.01 -18.87 -7.62
CA ASN A 100 -1.90 -17.42 -7.83
C ASN A 100 -0.46 -16.99 -8.15
N TYR A 101 -0.35 -15.79 -8.70
CA TYR A 101 0.92 -15.11 -8.85
C TYR A 101 1.40 -14.56 -7.50
N ILE A 102 2.67 -14.81 -7.19
CA ILE A 102 3.38 -14.21 -6.05
C ILE A 102 4.59 -13.49 -6.63
N PRO A 103 4.69 -12.15 -6.52
CA PRO A 103 5.80 -11.41 -7.09
C PRO A 103 7.12 -11.75 -6.38
N GLN A 104 8.21 -11.64 -7.15
CA GLN A 104 9.57 -11.78 -6.65
C GLN A 104 10.16 -10.40 -6.39
N CYS A 105 10.70 -10.20 -5.19
CA CYS A 105 11.19 -8.90 -4.74
C CYS A 105 12.67 -8.98 -4.38
N GLU A 106 13.39 -7.89 -4.62
CA GLU A 106 14.74 -7.70 -4.12
C GLU A 106 14.77 -7.39 -2.62
N THR A 107 15.95 -7.44 -2.02
CA THR A 107 16.12 -7.18 -0.58
C THR A 107 15.84 -5.74 -0.15
N ASP A 108 15.91 -4.78 -1.08
CA ASP A 108 15.51 -3.38 -0.84
C ASP A 108 14.02 -3.13 -1.08
N GLY A 109 13.29 -4.18 -1.48
CA GLY A 109 11.84 -4.22 -1.66
C GLY A 109 11.32 -3.72 -3.00
N THR A 110 12.23 -3.41 -3.93
CA THR A 110 11.92 -3.28 -5.37
C THR A 110 11.55 -4.62 -5.98
N TYR A 111 10.99 -4.62 -7.19
CA TYR A 111 10.75 -5.87 -7.92
C TYR A 111 12.07 -6.43 -8.46
N SER A 112 12.20 -7.75 -8.41
CA SER A 112 13.30 -8.41 -9.12
C SER A 112 13.13 -8.23 -10.62
N SER A 113 14.21 -7.93 -11.35
CA SER A 113 14.13 -7.63 -12.79
C SER A 113 13.48 -8.76 -13.60
N THR A 114 13.58 -10.01 -13.10
CA THR A 114 12.87 -11.17 -13.63
C THR A 114 11.71 -11.53 -12.71
N GLN A 115 10.50 -11.57 -13.28
CA GLN A 115 9.32 -12.13 -12.62
C GLN A 115 8.93 -13.45 -13.26
N CYS A 116 8.49 -14.41 -12.46
CA CYS A 116 8.03 -15.72 -12.91
C CYS A 116 6.73 -16.11 -12.21
N HIS A 117 5.73 -16.52 -12.99
CA HIS A 117 4.48 -17.07 -12.48
C HIS A 117 4.63 -18.57 -12.25
N GLY A 118 4.86 -18.97 -10.99
CA GLY A 118 5.20 -20.35 -10.63
C GLY A 118 4.23 -21.44 -11.12
N SER A 119 2.92 -21.16 -11.15
CA SER A 119 1.91 -22.14 -11.59
C SER A 119 1.76 -22.30 -13.11
N THR A 120 2.09 -21.28 -13.90
CA THR A 120 1.99 -21.32 -15.38
C THR A 120 3.35 -21.54 -16.03
N GLY A 121 4.44 -21.24 -15.31
CA GLY A 121 5.82 -21.30 -15.78
C GLY A 121 6.22 -20.17 -16.73
N TYR A 122 5.39 -19.14 -16.89
CA TYR A 122 5.73 -17.95 -17.68
C TYR A 122 6.62 -17.01 -16.87
N CYS A 123 7.59 -16.38 -17.53
CA CYS A 123 8.45 -15.35 -16.95
C CYS A 123 8.52 -14.11 -17.83
N TRP A 124 8.72 -12.93 -17.25
CA TRP A 124 8.84 -11.64 -17.95
C TRP A 124 9.82 -10.71 -17.23
N CYS A 125 10.29 -9.69 -17.94
CA CYS A 125 11.14 -8.66 -17.35
C CYS A 125 10.29 -7.49 -16.83
N VAL A 126 10.71 -6.90 -15.71
CA VAL A 126 10.12 -5.69 -15.12
C VAL A 126 11.19 -4.68 -14.73
N ASP A 127 10.81 -3.42 -14.54
CA ASP A 127 11.62 -2.41 -13.86
C ASP A 127 11.46 -2.46 -12.33
N GLU A 128 12.09 -1.52 -11.61
CA GLU A 128 12.09 -1.47 -10.14
C GLU A 128 10.68 -1.23 -9.56
N GLU A 129 9.75 -0.68 -10.35
CA GLU A 129 8.35 -0.40 -10.01
C GLU A 129 7.39 -1.55 -10.37
N GLY A 130 7.90 -2.58 -11.05
CA GLY A 130 7.17 -3.78 -11.47
C GLY A 130 6.48 -3.63 -12.83
N ILE A 131 6.80 -2.60 -13.61
CA ILE A 131 6.26 -2.38 -14.95
C ILE A 131 6.97 -3.31 -15.93
N GLN A 132 6.20 -4.05 -16.72
CA GLN A 132 6.74 -5.00 -17.69
C GLN A 132 7.54 -4.28 -18.79
N THR A 133 8.77 -4.75 -19.03
CA THR A 133 9.69 -4.17 -20.03
C THR A 133 9.93 -5.06 -21.25
N LYS A 134 9.64 -6.36 -21.16
CA LYS A 134 9.74 -7.32 -22.28
C LYS A 134 8.54 -8.26 -22.30
N GLU A 135 8.29 -8.85 -23.47
CA GLU A 135 7.24 -9.86 -23.64
C GLU A 135 7.48 -11.11 -22.77
N PRO A 136 6.43 -11.78 -22.26
CA PRO A 136 6.61 -12.96 -21.43
C PRO A 136 7.07 -14.16 -22.26
N VAL A 137 8.02 -14.92 -21.72
CA VAL A 137 8.45 -16.19 -22.29
C VAL A 137 7.72 -17.34 -21.60
N GLY A 138 7.40 -18.37 -22.37
CA GLY A 138 6.74 -19.57 -21.85
C GLY A 138 7.70 -20.49 -21.07
N PRO A 139 7.17 -21.58 -20.49
CA PRO A 139 7.94 -22.53 -19.70
C PRO A 139 9.16 -23.09 -20.42
N GLY A 140 10.28 -23.20 -19.70
CA GLY A 140 11.53 -23.79 -20.21
C GLY A 140 12.29 -22.92 -21.21
N LYS A 141 11.87 -21.67 -21.43
CA LYS A 141 12.62 -20.70 -22.24
C LYS A 141 13.55 -19.88 -21.36
N HIS A 142 14.73 -19.57 -21.89
CA HIS A 142 15.68 -18.68 -21.25
C HIS A 142 15.20 -17.23 -21.39
N LEU A 143 15.26 -16.47 -20.30
CA LEU A 143 14.96 -15.06 -20.23
C LEU A 143 16.14 -14.35 -19.56
N GLU A 144 16.56 -13.24 -20.16
CA GLU A 144 17.61 -12.35 -19.63
C GLU A 144 17.00 -10.97 -19.41
N CYS A 145 17.05 -10.53 -18.15
CA CYS A 145 16.71 -9.21 -17.63
C CYS A 145 17.94 -8.73 -16.84
#